data_AF-A0A2E5EIL9-F1
#
_entry.id   AF-A0A2E5EIL9-F1
#
_cell.length_a   1.000
_cell.length_b   1.000
_cell.length_c   1.000
_cell.angle_alpha   90.00
_cell.angle_beta   90.00
_cell.angle_gamma   90.00
#
_symmetry.space_group_name_H-M   'P 1'
#
loop_
_entity.id
_entity.type
_entity.pdbx_description
1 polymer ?
#
loop_
_entity_poly.entity_id
_entity_poly.type
_entity_poly.pdbx_seq_one_letter_code
_entity_poly.pdbx_strand_id
1 'polypeptide(L)'
;MKFLQSNLAALLLAASGVSAVAAPFQLQQPIALSAELTTTSRYYDHFSEAFAEVGLEPDGFYQVSNPANMFGSGFDAFPNETAFDVGGLSVDASGLTGSGTETAPVTGLSLDVDDSVSSNWGPYTTQLSGLTGTLTLVDGVPSSLTLSANLTFTFTTGFFNTLSFNGTLSINNNQLSLDADGSHNVGQATPFREQWDLVGTLNLGPGTSPGSLQVNFTGGLTQGTFDGPASISPYQAGNALASFISANPGAIGTDILRVDGQFYLSGWDGSDGTFTSGATPGAAFFLHSPLLERLEANTWRAEGPSNHGTQTGSGDPIAERSKFLLPKTNTFGTATLRISNGVPVELTYTLNFTPEVPSFDNHPLPGVVLEQITLNSTGVDFGTAQTFTIGTDDNNVPYGFNTLLASGVYPPALLSATVMNTTRAMLRNEIDNNTDEAAGNTGNISTDGRLNGGTFPSSGIPSTSVYLADPFANETGTLTVFTVTGLTVGINATVPLQITLTPPINNQLTLAWDGRATDVFQLQKSSTLQPGSWVNVGAGVTGPSSAPITIGTTDEFYRVTRVTNP
;
A
#
# COMPACT_ATOMS: atom_id res chain seq x y z
N MET A 1 51.55 5.24 -9.79
CA MET A 1 50.09 5.36 -10.00
C MET A 1 49.31 4.10 -9.59
N LYS A 2 49.72 2.87 -9.93
CA LYS A 2 49.00 1.63 -9.51
C LYS A 2 48.95 1.35 -7.99
N PHE A 3 49.83 1.97 -7.20
CA PHE A 3 49.88 1.83 -5.73
C PHE A 3 48.94 2.80 -4.97
N LEU A 4 48.43 3.84 -5.64
CA LEU A 4 47.45 4.78 -5.06
C LEU A 4 45.99 4.32 -5.29
N GLN A 5 45.73 3.60 -6.39
CA GLN A 5 44.38 3.06 -6.68
C GLN A 5 43.98 1.89 -5.76
N SER A 6 44.95 1.10 -5.29
CA SER A 6 44.72 -0.07 -4.43
C SER A 6 44.37 0.33 -2.98
N ASN A 7 44.97 1.41 -2.47
CA ASN A 7 44.67 1.91 -1.12
C ASN A 7 43.39 2.75 -1.06
N LEU A 8 42.97 3.39 -2.17
CA LEU A 8 41.70 4.10 -2.24
C LEU A 8 40.49 3.14 -2.24
N ALA A 9 40.62 1.98 -2.89
CA ALA A 9 39.59 0.94 -2.87
C ALA A 9 39.44 0.27 -1.48
N ALA A 10 40.54 0.10 -0.74
CA ALA A 10 40.51 -0.43 0.62
C ALA A 10 39.96 0.59 1.65
N LEU A 11 40.19 1.88 1.44
CA LEU A 11 39.63 2.95 2.29
C LEU A 11 38.15 3.21 1.99
N LEU A 12 37.69 2.99 0.76
CA LEU A 12 36.26 3.06 0.41
C LEU A 12 35.45 1.84 0.89
N LEU A 13 36.06 0.64 0.97
CA LEU A 13 35.41 -0.56 1.53
C LEU A 13 35.31 -0.55 3.06
N ALA A 14 36.14 0.24 3.75
CA ALA A 14 36.08 0.35 5.21
C ALA A 14 35.02 1.35 5.72
N ALA A 15 34.43 2.16 4.83
CA ALA A 15 33.41 3.16 5.18
C ALA A 15 31.96 2.66 5.01
N SER A 16 31.73 1.45 4.46
CA SER A 16 30.39 0.88 4.27
C SER A 16 29.91 0.00 5.44
N GLY A 17 30.64 -0.01 6.56
CA GLY A 17 30.33 -0.80 7.76
C GLY A 17 29.66 -0.01 8.89
N VAL A 18 29.22 1.23 8.65
CA VAL A 18 28.41 1.95 9.64
C VAL A 18 27.02 1.33 9.59
N SER A 19 26.78 0.32 10.43
CA SER A 19 25.43 -0.17 10.68
C SER A 19 24.57 1.05 10.98
N ALA A 20 23.63 1.36 10.10
CA ALA A 20 22.66 2.40 10.35
C ALA A 20 22.00 2.05 11.68
N VAL A 21 22.18 2.90 12.68
CA VAL A 21 21.47 2.77 13.94
C VAL A 21 20.01 2.94 13.55
N ALA A 22 19.21 1.88 13.72
CA ALA A 22 17.78 1.93 13.48
C ALA A 22 17.23 3.18 14.18
N ALA A 23 16.39 3.94 13.49
CA ALA A 23 15.77 5.12 14.07
C ALA A 23 15.11 4.71 15.40
N PRO A 24 15.32 5.47 16.49
CA PRO A 24 14.75 5.12 17.78
C PRO A 24 13.22 5.06 17.65
N PHE A 25 12.61 4.00 18.17
CA PHE A 25 11.16 3.86 18.20
C PHE A 25 10.53 5.13 18.81
N GLN A 26 9.47 5.63 18.17
CA GLN A 26 8.71 6.78 18.63
C GLN A 26 7.26 6.35 18.84
N LEU A 27 6.82 6.31 20.09
CA LEU A 27 5.42 6.12 20.45
C LEU A 27 4.69 7.47 20.31
N GLN A 28 3.63 7.52 19.51
CA GLN A 28 2.86 8.76 19.38
C GLN A 28 2.15 9.08 20.69
N GLN A 29 2.24 10.35 21.11
CA GLN A 29 1.59 10.83 22.32
C GLN A 29 0.99 12.22 22.14
N PRO A 30 -0.12 12.54 22.84
CA PRO A 30 -0.88 11.63 23.71
C PRO A 30 -1.59 10.53 22.90
N ILE A 31 -1.69 9.33 23.47
CA ILE A 31 -2.47 8.23 22.91
C ILE A 31 -3.94 8.55 23.19
N ALA A 32 -4.73 8.69 22.13
CA ALA A 32 -6.17 8.91 22.25
C ALA A 32 -6.83 7.70 22.92
N LEU A 33 -7.66 7.97 23.92
CA LEU A 33 -8.41 6.99 24.69
C LEU A 33 -9.89 7.18 24.45
N SER A 34 -10.57 6.14 23.99
CA SER A 34 -12.03 6.07 23.98
C SER A 34 -12.49 4.84 24.74
N ALA A 35 -13.75 4.80 25.15
CA ALA A 35 -14.34 3.63 25.79
C ALA A 35 -15.72 3.35 25.22
N GLU A 36 -16.13 2.09 25.34
CA GLU A 36 -17.50 1.65 25.19
C GLU A 36 -18.08 1.41 26.58
N LEU A 37 -18.98 2.30 27.02
CA LEU A 37 -19.70 2.14 28.27
C LEU A 37 -20.69 0.99 28.16
N THR A 38 -20.83 0.28 29.27
CA THR A 38 -21.89 -0.74 29.43
C THR A 38 -23.22 -0.07 29.73
N THR A 39 -24.31 -0.76 29.42
CA THR A 39 -25.69 -0.32 29.74
C THR A 39 -25.99 -0.33 31.23
N THR A 40 -25.02 -0.66 32.09
CA THR A 40 -25.14 -0.51 33.54
C THR A 40 -24.54 0.80 34.05
N SER A 41 -23.93 1.59 33.17
CA SER A 41 -23.36 2.90 33.52
C SER A 41 -24.47 3.91 33.80
N ARG A 42 -24.34 4.64 34.90
CA ARG A 42 -25.38 5.52 35.42
C ARG A 42 -24.84 6.86 35.88
N TYR A 43 -25.69 7.85 35.76
CA TYR A 43 -25.56 9.16 36.39
C TYR A 43 -26.73 9.35 37.35
N TYR A 44 -26.47 9.60 38.63
CA TYR A 44 -27.48 9.75 39.67
C TYR A 44 -27.58 11.19 40.15
N ASP A 45 -28.76 11.78 40.02
CA ASP A 45 -29.19 13.00 40.71
C ASP A 45 -29.99 12.56 41.96
N HIS A 46 -29.31 12.43 43.09
CA HIS A 46 -29.96 12.03 44.35
C HIS A 46 -30.82 13.15 44.94
N PHE A 47 -30.64 14.40 44.50
CA PHE A 47 -31.49 15.51 44.92
C PHE A 47 -32.91 15.36 44.36
N SER A 48 -33.02 14.89 43.12
CA SER A 48 -34.30 14.59 42.44
C SER A 48 -34.78 13.14 42.63
N GLU A 49 -34.06 12.32 43.40
CA GLU A 49 -34.27 10.86 43.52
C GLU A 49 -34.27 10.14 42.16
N ALA A 50 -33.38 10.56 41.25
CA ALA A 50 -33.41 10.12 39.86
C ALA A 50 -32.05 9.66 39.32
N PHE A 51 -32.05 8.85 38.27
CA PHE A 51 -30.85 8.43 37.55
C PHE A 51 -31.10 8.37 36.04
N ALA A 52 -30.06 8.62 35.24
CA ALA A 52 -30.01 8.28 33.83
C ALA A 52 -29.10 7.06 33.64
N GLU A 53 -29.35 6.25 32.61
CA GLU A 53 -28.61 5.02 32.31
C GLU A 53 -28.32 4.93 30.80
N VAL A 54 -27.10 4.51 30.44
CA VAL A 54 -26.69 4.34 29.04
C VAL A 54 -27.57 3.32 28.32
N GLY A 55 -28.10 3.68 27.14
CA GLY A 55 -28.93 2.81 26.31
C GLY A 55 -30.33 2.51 26.87
N LEU A 56 -30.79 3.26 27.87
CA LEU A 56 -32.13 3.09 28.44
C LEU A 56 -33.17 3.94 27.70
N GLU A 57 -34.13 3.26 27.04
CA GLU A 57 -35.14 3.89 26.19
C GLU A 57 -36.53 3.93 26.87
N PRO A 58 -37.24 5.08 26.85
CA PRO A 58 -36.84 6.37 26.29
C PRO A 58 -35.82 7.12 27.16
N ASP A 59 -35.02 8.00 26.55
CA ASP A 59 -34.09 8.85 27.29
C ASP A 59 -34.79 9.70 28.35
N GLY A 60 -34.19 9.77 29.53
CA GLY A 60 -34.66 10.59 30.63
C GLY A 60 -34.09 10.16 31.96
N PHE A 61 -34.66 10.74 33.02
CA PHE A 61 -34.34 10.36 34.38
C PHE A 61 -35.38 9.39 34.94
N TYR A 62 -34.94 8.39 35.67
CA TYR A 62 -35.76 7.32 36.26
C TYR A 62 -35.63 7.33 37.77
N GLN A 63 -36.71 7.02 38.48
CA GLN A 63 -36.71 7.05 39.95
C GLN A 63 -35.79 5.98 40.52
N VAL A 64 -34.87 6.36 41.41
CA VAL A 64 -33.92 5.42 42.03
C VAL A 64 -34.64 4.33 42.81
N SER A 65 -35.70 4.66 43.56
CA SER A 65 -36.48 3.69 44.34
C SER A 65 -37.47 2.87 43.52
N ASN A 66 -37.82 3.31 42.31
CA ASN A 66 -38.71 2.59 41.40
C ASN A 66 -38.37 2.91 39.93
N PRO A 67 -37.43 2.18 39.31
CA PRO A 67 -36.99 2.43 37.93
C PRO A 67 -38.08 2.34 36.87
N ALA A 68 -39.28 1.85 37.19
CA ALA A 68 -40.43 1.89 36.28
C ALA A 68 -41.04 3.29 36.15
N ASN A 69 -40.71 4.23 37.04
CA ASN A 69 -41.18 5.61 37.02
C ASN A 69 -40.13 6.50 36.35
N MET A 70 -40.52 7.21 35.29
CA MET A 70 -39.68 8.19 34.60
C MET A 70 -40.10 9.63 34.94
N PHE A 71 -39.12 10.48 35.21
CA PHE A 71 -39.24 11.92 35.41
C PHE A 71 -38.53 12.66 34.27
N GLY A 72 -39.31 13.34 33.41
CA GLY A 72 -38.75 14.11 32.30
C GLY A 72 -38.28 13.22 31.14
N SER A 73 -39.12 13.08 30.13
CA SER A 73 -38.76 12.41 28.86
C SER A 73 -37.94 13.34 27.96
N GLY A 74 -36.92 12.80 27.29
CA GLY A 74 -36.16 13.48 26.24
C GLY A 74 -34.97 14.29 26.73
N PHE A 75 -34.55 14.12 27.99
CA PHE A 75 -33.22 14.55 28.42
C PHE A 75 -32.24 13.41 28.19
N ASP A 76 -31.31 13.63 27.29
CA ASP A 76 -30.27 12.67 26.96
C ASP A 76 -29.01 12.99 27.77
N ALA A 77 -28.83 12.27 28.87
CA ALA A 77 -27.66 12.41 29.73
C ALA A 77 -26.40 11.80 29.08
N PHE A 78 -26.56 10.92 28.08
CA PHE A 78 -25.49 10.20 27.42
C PHE A 78 -25.60 10.41 25.90
N PRO A 79 -25.29 11.63 25.40
CA PRO A 79 -25.57 12.04 24.02
C PRO A 79 -24.91 11.18 22.93
N ASN A 80 -23.91 10.39 23.30
CA ASN A 80 -23.19 9.47 22.42
C ASN A 80 -23.40 8.00 22.82
N GLU A 81 -24.40 7.72 23.64
CA GLU A 81 -24.77 6.39 24.13
C GLU A 81 -23.59 5.65 24.77
N THR A 82 -23.21 4.51 24.18
CA THR A 82 -22.09 3.70 24.65
C THR A 82 -20.74 4.32 24.30
N ALA A 83 -20.65 5.24 23.33
CA ALA A 83 -19.38 5.86 22.96
C ALA A 83 -18.98 6.94 23.96
N PHE A 84 -17.85 6.74 24.62
CA PHE A 84 -17.35 7.62 25.67
C PHE A 84 -15.94 8.09 25.35
N ASP A 85 -15.75 9.40 25.28
CA ASP A 85 -14.42 9.99 25.16
C ASP A 85 -13.75 10.02 26.53
N VAL A 86 -12.58 9.41 26.64
CA VAL A 86 -11.79 9.39 27.89
C VAL A 86 -10.69 10.46 27.83
N GLY A 87 -10.28 10.91 26.64
CA GLY A 87 -9.22 11.88 26.45
C GLY A 87 -7.88 11.27 26.00
N GLY A 88 -6.78 11.61 26.68
CA GLY A 88 -5.42 11.41 26.15
C GLY A 88 -4.41 10.90 27.19
N LEU A 89 -3.62 9.90 26.82
CA LEU A 89 -2.63 9.25 27.68
C LEU A 89 -1.20 9.58 27.27
N SER A 90 -0.36 9.94 28.24
CA SER A 90 1.09 10.06 28.04
C SER A 90 1.84 9.01 28.88
N VAL A 91 2.93 8.47 28.35
CA VAL A 91 3.78 7.46 28.98
C VAL A 91 5.27 7.79 28.82
N ASP A 92 6.14 7.24 29.66
CA ASP A 92 7.58 7.30 29.45
C ASP A 92 8.01 6.27 28.41
N ALA A 93 8.23 6.74 27.17
CA ALA A 93 8.64 5.91 26.05
C ALA A 93 10.18 5.75 25.91
N SER A 94 10.98 6.34 26.82
CA SER A 94 12.44 6.42 26.65
C SER A 94 13.17 5.08 26.63
N GLY A 95 12.53 4.00 27.11
CA GLY A 95 13.07 2.64 27.12
C GLY A 95 12.46 1.68 26.09
N LEU A 96 11.54 2.15 25.24
CA LEU A 96 10.84 1.30 24.28
C LEU A 96 11.67 1.09 23.01
N THR A 97 11.66 -0.13 22.51
CA THR A 97 12.32 -0.55 21.27
C THR A 97 11.34 -0.73 20.11
N GLY A 98 10.04 -0.83 20.39
CA GLY A 98 8.99 -1.10 19.42
C GLY A 98 8.87 -2.57 19.03
N SER A 99 9.50 -3.48 19.77
CA SER A 99 9.53 -4.92 19.43
C SER A 99 9.32 -5.80 20.65
N GLY A 100 8.57 -6.89 20.48
CA GLY A 100 8.19 -7.78 21.56
C GLY A 100 7.19 -7.15 22.52
N THR A 101 7.06 -7.73 23.71
CA THR A 101 6.21 -7.17 24.77
C THR A 101 7.00 -6.19 25.61
N GLU A 102 6.55 -4.94 25.65
CA GLU A 102 7.21 -3.85 26.37
C GLU A 102 6.22 -3.13 27.27
N THR A 103 6.72 -2.43 28.29
CA THR A 103 5.87 -1.66 29.21
C THR A 103 6.41 -0.25 29.38
N ALA A 104 5.51 0.73 29.39
CA ALA A 104 5.83 2.13 29.64
C ALA A 104 5.01 2.66 30.83
N PRO A 105 5.64 3.28 31.85
CA PRO A 105 4.91 3.86 32.96
C PRO A 105 4.14 5.10 32.49
N VAL A 106 2.91 5.27 32.99
CA VAL A 106 2.07 6.41 32.66
C VAL A 106 2.62 7.68 33.32
N THR A 107 2.75 8.74 32.53
CA THR A 107 3.28 10.05 32.96
C THR A 107 2.23 11.16 32.92
N GLY A 108 1.13 10.98 32.18
CA GLY A 108 0.05 11.95 32.08
C GLY A 108 -1.26 11.34 31.62
N LEU A 109 -2.37 11.96 32.03
CA LEU A 109 -3.72 11.66 31.57
C LEU A 109 -4.48 12.99 31.48
N SER A 110 -5.08 13.28 30.33
CA SER A 110 -6.13 14.29 30.20
C SER A 110 -7.47 13.56 30.13
N LEU A 111 -8.44 13.99 30.94
CA LEU A 111 -9.78 13.41 31.01
C LEU A 111 -10.80 14.54 30.85
N ASP A 112 -11.72 14.39 29.90
CA ASP A 112 -12.88 15.25 29.74
C ASP A 112 -14.15 14.39 29.64
N VAL A 113 -15.02 14.53 30.64
CA VAL A 113 -16.24 13.72 30.78
C VAL A 113 -17.49 14.55 30.48
N ASP A 114 -17.38 15.88 30.47
CA ASP A 114 -18.51 16.81 30.34
C ASP A 114 -19.23 16.63 29.01
N ASP A 115 -18.47 16.36 27.94
CA ASP A 115 -19.00 16.09 26.60
C ASP A 115 -19.66 14.70 26.46
N SER A 116 -19.36 13.77 27.37
CA SER A 116 -19.87 12.39 27.32
C SER A 116 -21.00 12.11 28.32
N VAL A 117 -21.10 12.90 29.40
CA VAL A 117 -22.17 12.80 30.40
C VAL A 117 -22.70 14.20 30.72
N SER A 118 -23.86 14.51 30.15
CA SER A 118 -24.53 15.80 30.37
C SER A 118 -25.25 15.80 31.71
N SER A 119 -24.89 16.75 32.57
CA SER A 119 -25.67 17.04 33.77
C SER A 119 -26.81 18.01 33.44
N ASN A 120 -27.95 17.86 34.12
CA ASN A 120 -29.05 18.83 34.07
C ASN A 120 -28.70 20.17 34.76
N TRP A 121 -27.58 20.24 35.50
CA TRP A 121 -27.18 21.40 36.31
C TRP A 121 -26.12 22.30 35.68
N GLY A 122 -25.51 21.87 34.57
CA GLY A 122 -24.54 22.64 33.79
C GLY A 122 -23.15 21.98 33.68
N PRO A 123 -22.21 22.64 32.98
CA PRO A 123 -20.89 22.08 32.71
C PRO A 123 -20.00 21.99 33.95
N TYR A 124 -19.17 20.96 34.01
CA TYR A 124 -18.15 20.76 35.04
C TYR A 124 -16.74 20.56 34.46
N THR A 125 -15.73 20.81 35.29
CA THR A 125 -14.31 20.57 34.97
C THR A 125 -13.79 19.36 35.71
N THR A 126 -12.85 18.66 35.09
CA THR A 126 -12.19 17.48 35.67
C THR A 126 -10.79 17.81 36.12
N GLN A 127 -10.45 17.49 37.37
CA GLN A 127 -9.09 17.52 37.90
C GLN A 127 -8.65 16.12 38.28
N LEU A 128 -7.41 15.75 37.93
CA LEU A 128 -6.82 14.46 38.24
C LEU A 128 -5.68 14.60 39.23
N SER A 129 -5.54 13.64 40.15
CA SER A 129 -4.40 13.54 41.06
C SER A 129 -4.05 12.09 41.38
N GLY A 130 -2.84 11.85 41.89
CA GLY A 130 -2.41 10.49 42.25
C GLY A 130 -2.33 9.52 41.07
N LEU A 131 -2.10 10.04 39.86
CA LEU A 131 -2.01 9.23 38.64
C LEU A 131 -0.88 8.20 38.76
N THR A 132 -1.24 6.93 38.59
CA THR A 132 -0.32 5.81 38.50
C THR A 132 -0.80 4.86 37.42
N GLY A 133 0.11 4.21 36.69
CA GLY A 133 -0.30 3.27 35.66
C GLY A 133 0.85 2.74 34.82
N THR A 134 0.54 1.77 33.98
CA THR A 134 1.46 1.15 33.04
C THR A 134 0.68 0.79 31.77
N LEU A 135 1.23 1.22 30.64
CA LEU A 135 0.81 0.79 29.31
C LEU A 135 1.67 -0.39 28.87
N THR A 136 1.04 -1.45 28.38
CA THR A 136 1.73 -2.59 27.75
C THR A 136 1.60 -2.47 26.24
N LEU A 137 2.71 -2.63 25.53
CA LEU A 137 2.78 -2.68 24.08
C LEU A 137 3.18 -4.08 23.64
N VAL A 138 2.65 -4.52 22.50
CA VAL A 138 3.10 -5.71 21.78
C VAL A 138 3.53 -5.23 20.40
N ASP A 139 4.82 -5.36 20.10
CA ASP A 139 5.43 -4.94 18.83
C ASP A 139 5.12 -3.46 18.50
N GLY A 140 5.26 -2.59 19.52
CA GLY A 140 5.02 -1.15 19.39
C GLY A 140 3.55 -0.73 19.43
N VAL A 141 2.60 -1.67 19.49
CA VAL A 141 1.16 -1.38 19.53
C VAL A 141 0.61 -1.48 20.97
N PRO A 142 -0.07 -0.44 21.49
CA PRO A 142 -0.81 -0.50 22.75
C PRO A 142 -1.76 -1.70 22.81
N SER A 143 -1.57 -2.56 23.81
CA SER A 143 -2.35 -3.79 23.97
C SER A 143 -3.20 -3.78 25.22
N SER A 144 -2.67 -3.24 26.33
CA SER A 144 -3.39 -3.13 27.59
C SER A 144 -2.94 -1.93 28.40
N LEU A 145 -3.87 -1.35 29.16
CA LEU A 145 -3.62 -0.29 30.11
C LEU A 145 -4.08 -0.73 31.50
N THR A 146 -3.21 -0.51 32.49
CA THR A 146 -3.58 -0.49 33.91
C THR A 146 -3.31 0.91 34.45
N LEU A 147 -4.29 1.57 35.02
CA LEU A 147 -4.20 2.96 35.47
C LEU A 147 -5.12 3.19 36.67
N SER A 148 -4.69 4.04 37.59
CA SER A 148 -5.51 4.56 38.67
C SER A 148 -5.22 6.03 38.89
N ALA A 149 -6.27 6.84 39.04
CA ALA A 149 -6.19 8.24 39.39
C ALA A 149 -7.35 8.60 40.32
N ASN A 150 -7.12 9.53 41.24
CA ASN A 150 -8.21 10.24 41.91
C ASN A 150 -8.70 11.33 40.97
N LEU A 151 -10.02 11.56 40.95
CA LEU A 151 -10.62 12.62 40.16
C LEU A 151 -11.50 13.53 41.01
N THR A 152 -11.63 14.77 40.57
CA THR A 152 -12.55 15.75 41.15
C THR A 152 -13.29 16.45 40.01
N PHE A 153 -14.62 16.32 39.97
CA PHE A 153 -15.48 17.13 39.11
C PHE A 153 -15.87 18.41 39.85
N THR A 154 -15.79 19.57 39.19
CA THR A 154 -16.19 20.86 39.77
C THR A 154 -17.09 21.62 38.81
N PHE A 155 -18.32 21.89 39.22
CA PHE A 155 -19.24 22.71 38.42
C PHE A 155 -18.69 24.12 38.24
N THR A 156 -18.79 24.63 37.01
CA THR A 156 -18.16 25.90 36.62
C THR A 156 -19.12 27.06 36.48
N THR A 157 -20.42 26.78 36.44
CA THR A 157 -21.47 27.79 36.21
C THR A 157 -22.71 27.51 37.07
N GLY A 158 -23.68 28.42 37.02
CA GLY A 158 -24.98 28.22 37.67
C GLY A 158 -24.99 28.33 39.19
N PHE A 159 -26.09 27.89 39.80
CA PHE A 159 -26.32 27.90 41.25
C PHE A 159 -25.36 26.98 42.01
N PHE A 160 -24.87 25.92 41.35
CA PHE A 160 -23.99 24.91 41.93
C PHE A 160 -22.51 25.13 41.62
N ASN A 161 -22.15 26.31 41.10
CA ASN A 161 -20.76 26.68 40.83
C ASN A 161 -19.89 26.42 42.07
N THR A 162 -18.70 25.87 41.86
CA THR A 162 -17.70 25.48 42.87
C THR A 162 -18.00 24.24 43.69
N LEU A 163 -19.20 23.64 43.57
CA LEU A 163 -19.45 22.34 44.19
C LEU A 163 -18.60 21.28 43.50
N SER A 164 -17.94 20.44 44.31
CA SER A 164 -16.99 19.44 43.84
C SER A 164 -17.34 18.02 44.27
N PHE A 165 -17.13 17.07 43.37
CA PHE A 165 -17.47 15.66 43.54
C PHE A 165 -16.20 14.86 43.36
N ASN A 166 -15.83 14.07 44.36
CA ASN A 166 -14.55 13.37 44.38
C ASN A 166 -14.76 11.90 44.06
N GLY A 167 -13.78 11.31 43.39
CA GLY A 167 -13.91 9.97 42.88
C GLY A 167 -12.59 9.32 42.50
N THR A 168 -12.71 8.18 41.85
CA THR A 168 -11.60 7.44 41.29
C THR A 168 -11.88 7.02 39.86
N LEU A 169 -10.86 7.14 39.02
CA LEU A 169 -10.75 6.47 37.74
C LEU A 169 -9.84 5.27 37.92
N SER A 170 -10.30 4.09 37.54
CA SER A 170 -9.54 2.85 37.51
C SER A 170 -9.69 2.19 36.14
N ILE A 171 -8.57 1.83 35.53
CA ILE A 171 -8.50 1.01 34.33
C ILE A 171 -7.70 -0.23 34.70
N ASN A 172 -8.28 -1.42 34.57
CA ASN A 172 -7.59 -2.67 34.83
C ASN A 172 -7.69 -3.57 33.60
N ASN A 173 -6.58 -3.73 32.89
CA ASN A 173 -6.53 -4.47 31.63
C ASN A 173 -7.63 -4.02 30.65
N ASN A 174 -7.65 -2.71 30.38
CA ASN A 174 -8.65 -2.01 29.56
C ASN A 174 -10.09 -2.02 30.11
N GLN A 175 -10.37 -2.55 31.30
CA GLN A 175 -11.67 -2.40 31.93
C GLN A 175 -11.74 -1.07 32.68
N LEU A 176 -12.56 -0.15 32.19
CA LEU A 176 -12.79 1.18 32.73
C LEU A 176 -13.81 1.14 33.87
N SER A 177 -13.49 1.81 34.97
CA SER A 177 -14.42 2.15 36.05
C SER A 177 -14.14 3.58 36.51
N LEU A 178 -15.17 4.42 36.48
CA LEU A 178 -15.15 5.79 36.96
C LEU A 178 -16.30 5.93 37.97
N ASP A 179 -15.96 6.17 39.23
CA ASP A 179 -16.92 6.41 40.30
C ASP A 179 -16.61 7.74 40.98
N ALA A 180 -17.57 8.66 40.99
CA ALA A 180 -17.44 9.97 41.63
C ALA A 180 -18.71 10.30 42.39
N ASP A 181 -18.59 10.69 43.66
CA ASP A 181 -19.72 10.96 44.54
C ASP A 181 -19.40 12.17 45.44
N GLY A 182 -20.44 12.90 45.83
CA GLY A 182 -20.31 14.04 46.71
C GLY A 182 -21.67 14.55 47.16
N SER A 183 -21.74 15.02 48.40
CA SER A 183 -22.96 15.59 48.97
C SER A 183 -22.67 16.95 49.59
N HIS A 184 -23.46 17.96 49.22
CA HIS A 184 -23.28 19.35 49.62
C HIS A 184 -24.56 19.92 50.23
N ASN A 185 -24.43 20.72 51.29
CA ASN A 185 -25.56 21.44 51.86
C ASN A 185 -25.78 22.75 51.09
N VAL A 186 -26.79 22.78 50.23
CA VAL A 186 -27.23 24.00 49.51
C VAL A 186 -28.53 24.53 50.13
N GLY A 187 -28.39 25.52 51.01
CA GLY A 187 -29.53 26.15 51.69
C GLY A 187 -30.12 25.31 52.85
N GLN A 188 -31.44 25.39 53.04
CA GLN A 188 -32.19 24.65 54.08
C GLN A 188 -32.83 23.34 53.58
N ALA A 189 -32.58 22.95 52.33
CA ALA A 189 -33.18 21.79 51.69
C ALA A 189 -32.37 20.50 51.91
N THR A 190 -32.86 19.38 51.39
CA THR A 190 -32.15 18.11 51.26
C THR A 190 -30.75 18.34 50.65
N PRO A 191 -29.69 17.66 51.14
CA PRO A 191 -28.36 17.79 50.56
C PRO A 191 -28.37 17.49 49.06
N PHE A 192 -27.67 18.32 48.30
CA PHE A 192 -27.44 18.09 46.88
C PHE A 192 -26.34 17.05 46.71
N ARG A 193 -26.71 15.88 46.19
CA ARG A 193 -25.79 14.78 45.97
C ARG A 193 -25.90 14.31 44.52
N GLU A 194 -24.75 14.20 43.88
CA GLU A 194 -24.60 13.69 42.52
C GLU A 194 -23.63 12.51 42.55
N GLN A 195 -23.85 11.54 41.67
CA GLN A 195 -22.94 10.41 41.51
C GLN A 195 -22.78 10.00 40.04
N TRP A 196 -21.55 9.85 39.60
CA TRP A 196 -21.18 9.23 38.32
C TRP A 196 -20.71 7.81 38.60
N ASP A 197 -21.33 6.82 37.98
CA ASP A 197 -21.00 5.40 38.11
C ASP A 197 -20.87 4.81 36.70
N LEU A 198 -19.71 4.97 36.08
CA LEU A 198 -19.46 4.64 34.69
C LEU A 198 -18.52 3.44 34.59
N VAL A 199 -18.93 2.43 33.83
CA VAL A 199 -18.18 1.19 33.64
C VAL A 199 -18.17 0.79 32.18
N GLY A 200 -17.01 0.44 31.64
CA GLY A 200 -16.86 0.21 30.21
C GLY A 200 -15.59 -0.55 29.83
N THR A 201 -15.40 -0.73 28.53
CA THR A 201 -14.15 -1.24 27.98
C THR A 201 -13.44 -0.14 27.21
N LEU A 202 -12.17 0.09 27.54
CA LEU A 202 -11.30 1.05 26.90
C LEU A 202 -10.78 0.50 25.56
N ASN A 203 -10.88 1.33 24.54
CA ASN A 203 -10.22 1.16 23.26
C ASN A 203 -8.95 2.00 23.26
N LEU A 204 -7.81 1.33 23.23
CA LEU A 204 -6.52 1.99 23.01
C LEU A 204 -6.43 2.28 21.52
N GLY A 205 -6.34 3.56 21.13
CA GLY A 205 -6.05 3.91 19.74
C GLY A 205 -4.77 3.22 19.25
N PRO A 206 -4.60 3.01 17.94
CA PRO A 206 -3.32 2.53 17.43
C PRO A 206 -2.24 3.50 17.92
N GLY A 207 -1.24 3.00 18.65
CA GLY A 207 -0.19 3.83 19.29
C GLY A 207 0.71 4.57 18.29
N THR A 208 0.42 4.43 17.01
CA THR A 208 0.93 5.18 15.89
C THR A 208 -0.26 5.77 15.13
N SER A 209 -0.25 7.06 14.81
CA SER A 209 -1.15 7.60 13.77
C SER A 209 -0.98 6.72 12.55
N PRO A 210 -2.07 6.24 11.92
CA PRO A 210 -1.97 5.47 10.69
C PRO A 210 -1.14 6.29 9.71
N GLY A 211 0.03 5.76 9.36
CA GLY A 211 0.99 6.36 8.46
C GLY A 211 0.86 5.75 7.08
N SER A 212 1.97 5.59 6.40
CA SER A 212 2.01 4.90 5.11
C SER A 212 3.21 3.98 5.05
N LEU A 213 3.09 2.89 4.31
CA LEU A 213 4.19 2.00 3.98
C LEU A 213 4.46 2.02 2.49
N GLN A 214 5.74 2.06 2.13
CA GLN A 214 6.20 2.03 0.76
C GLN A 214 7.32 1.00 0.62
N VAL A 215 7.22 0.13 -0.38
CA VAL A 215 8.27 -0.82 -0.75
C VAL A 215 8.70 -0.53 -2.18
N ASN A 216 9.86 0.09 -2.33
CA ASN A 216 10.52 0.27 -3.62
C ASN A 216 11.26 -1.02 -3.97
N PHE A 217 11.13 -1.51 -5.19
CA PHE A 217 11.81 -2.72 -5.60
C PHE A 217 12.46 -2.61 -6.98
N THR A 218 13.52 -3.39 -7.16
CA THR A 218 14.06 -3.75 -8.48
C THR A 218 14.16 -5.26 -8.60
N GLY A 219 13.94 -5.76 -9.81
CA GLY A 219 14.01 -7.19 -10.11
C GLY A 219 14.56 -7.47 -11.49
N GLY A 220 14.87 -8.75 -11.74
CA GLY A 220 15.40 -9.21 -13.01
C GLY A 220 14.81 -10.54 -13.44
N LEU A 221 14.58 -10.68 -14.75
CA LEU A 221 14.34 -11.95 -15.40
C LEU A 221 15.66 -12.71 -15.46
N THR A 222 15.59 -14.01 -15.25
CA THR A 222 16.71 -14.94 -15.43
C THR A 222 16.34 -15.97 -16.48
N GLN A 223 17.34 -16.69 -16.99
CA GLN A 223 17.09 -17.81 -17.90
C GLN A 223 16.18 -18.86 -17.26
N GLY A 224 16.29 -19.09 -15.95
CA GLY A 224 15.47 -20.08 -15.24
C GLY A 224 14.02 -19.62 -14.99
N THR A 225 13.72 -18.34 -15.18
CA THR A 225 12.39 -17.77 -14.90
C THR A 225 11.69 -17.26 -16.17
N PHE A 226 12.32 -17.41 -17.33
CA PHE A 226 11.68 -17.26 -18.63
C PHE A 226 11.11 -18.61 -19.10
N ASP A 227 9.78 -18.71 -19.19
CA ASP A 227 9.08 -19.86 -19.77
C ASP A 227 8.55 -19.49 -21.16
N GLY A 228 9.37 -19.73 -22.18
CA GLY A 228 9.04 -19.41 -23.56
C GLY A 228 9.84 -20.26 -24.57
N PRO A 229 9.41 -20.31 -25.85
CA PRO A 229 10.18 -20.96 -26.91
C PRO A 229 11.57 -20.37 -27.11
N ALA A 230 12.49 -21.18 -27.61
CA ALA A 230 13.90 -20.83 -27.73
C ALA A 230 14.10 -19.69 -28.76
N SER A 231 13.30 -19.69 -29.83
CA SER A 231 13.28 -18.63 -30.87
C SER A 231 12.91 -17.24 -30.35
N ILE A 232 12.38 -17.09 -29.14
CA ILE A 232 12.12 -15.79 -28.54
C ILE A 232 12.80 -15.59 -27.20
N SER A 233 13.64 -16.54 -26.77
CA SER A 233 14.35 -16.40 -25.50
C SER A 233 15.35 -15.24 -25.58
N PRO A 234 15.33 -14.28 -24.65
CA PRO A 234 16.30 -13.19 -24.64
C PRO A 234 17.73 -13.67 -24.35
N TYR A 235 17.88 -14.90 -23.85
CA TYR A 235 19.15 -15.54 -23.54
C TYR A 235 19.72 -16.37 -24.71
N GLN A 236 18.99 -16.49 -25.82
CA GLN A 236 19.45 -17.18 -27.01
C GLN A 236 19.83 -16.19 -28.11
N ALA A 237 21.12 -16.19 -28.49
CA ALA A 237 21.61 -15.32 -29.56
C ALA A 237 20.96 -15.65 -30.92
N GLY A 238 20.86 -14.62 -31.78
CA GLY A 238 20.43 -14.78 -33.17
C GLY A 238 18.92 -14.75 -33.41
N ASN A 239 18.11 -14.53 -32.38
CA ASN A 239 16.68 -14.27 -32.55
C ASN A 239 16.33 -12.77 -32.49
N ALA A 240 15.07 -12.41 -32.80
CA ALA A 240 14.64 -11.02 -32.87
C ALA A 240 14.75 -10.28 -31.52
N LEU A 241 14.40 -10.93 -30.41
CA LEU A 241 14.46 -10.31 -29.07
C LEU A 241 15.90 -10.13 -28.59
N ALA A 242 16.75 -11.14 -28.75
CA ALA A 242 18.17 -11.06 -28.44
C ALA A 242 18.91 -10.10 -29.38
N SER A 243 18.52 -10.03 -30.66
CA SER A 243 19.05 -9.04 -31.61
C SER A 243 18.66 -7.63 -31.19
N PHE A 244 17.39 -7.41 -30.79
CA PHE A 244 16.91 -6.15 -30.24
C PHE A 244 17.68 -5.74 -28.98
N ILE A 245 17.88 -6.65 -28.03
CA ILE A 245 18.70 -6.43 -26.83
C ILE A 245 20.16 -6.08 -27.23
N SER A 246 20.74 -6.82 -28.17
CA SER A 246 22.14 -6.62 -28.58
C SER A 246 22.39 -5.35 -29.41
N ALA A 247 21.38 -4.87 -30.14
CA ALA A 247 21.46 -3.70 -31.02
C ALA A 247 21.36 -2.36 -30.25
N ASN A 248 21.14 -2.41 -28.93
CA ASN A 248 21.12 -1.25 -28.05
C ASN A 248 22.28 -1.27 -27.01
N PRO A 249 23.54 -1.57 -27.40
CA PRO A 249 24.62 -1.79 -26.44
C PRO A 249 25.11 -0.47 -25.85
N GLY A 250 25.13 -0.37 -24.51
CA GLY A 250 25.72 0.77 -23.77
C GLY A 250 24.95 1.19 -22.53
N ALA A 251 23.66 0.88 -22.46
CA ALA A 251 22.84 1.03 -21.25
C ALA A 251 21.47 0.31 -21.32
N ILE A 252 21.01 -0.13 -22.50
CA ILE A 252 19.69 -0.76 -22.68
C ILE A 252 19.88 -2.15 -23.29
N GLY A 253 19.87 -3.16 -22.44
CA GLY A 253 19.90 -4.57 -22.86
C GLY A 253 19.81 -5.50 -21.66
N THR A 254 20.39 -5.09 -20.53
CA THR A 254 20.06 -5.61 -19.21
C THR A 254 18.72 -5.10 -18.69
N ASP A 255 18.30 -3.90 -19.09
CA ASP A 255 17.14 -3.23 -18.49
C ASP A 255 15.79 -3.67 -19.07
N ILE A 256 15.74 -4.18 -20.30
CA ILE A 256 14.53 -4.82 -20.87
C ILE A 256 14.13 -6.08 -20.08
N LEU A 257 15.12 -6.72 -19.46
CA LEU A 257 14.94 -7.90 -18.61
C LEU A 257 14.78 -7.53 -17.14
N ARG A 258 14.82 -6.25 -16.78
CA ARG A 258 14.64 -5.77 -15.42
C ARG A 258 13.28 -5.14 -15.28
N VAL A 259 12.85 -5.14 -14.04
CA VAL A 259 11.69 -4.39 -13.62
C VAL A 259 12.07 -3.53 -12.44
N ASP A 260 11.29 -2.52 -12.22
CA ASP A 260 11.26 -1.81 -10.96
C ASP A 260 9.83 -1.35 -10.67
N GLY A 261 9.61 -0.89 -9.46
CA GLY A 261 8.27 -0.48 -9.08
C GLY A 261 8.11 -0.29 -7.60
N GLN A 262 6.85 -0.18 -7.20
CA GLN A 262 6.49 0.15 -5.84
C GLN A 262 5.22 -0.58 -5.41
N PHE A 263 5.25 -1.10 -4.18
CA PHE A 263 4.03 -1.39 -3.43
C PHE A 263 3.82 -0.25 -2.42
N TYR A 264 2.61 0.28 -2.36
CA TYR A 264 2.26 1.38 -1.47
C TYR A 264 1.02 1.00 -0.66
N LEU A 265 1.01 1.33 0.63
CA LEU A 265 -0.09 1.10 1.54
C LEU A 265 -0.31 2.36 2.38
N SER A 266 -1.34 3.13 2.06
CA SER A 266 -1.76 4.25 2.90
C SER A 266 -2.55 3.76 4.11
N GLY A 267 -2.46 4.50 5.21
CA GLY A 267 -3.13 4.17 6.47
C GLY A 267 -2.52 2.99 7.23
N TRP A 268 -1.25 2.63 6.96
CA TRP A 268 -0.58 1.55 7.67
C TRP A 268 -0.24 1.97 9.09
N ASP A 269 -0.69 1.18 10.06
CA ASP A 269 -0.58 1.41 11.50
C ASP A 269 0.55 0.58 12.15
N GLY A 270 1.48 0.04 11.35
CA GLY A 270 2.52 -0.86 11.83
C GLY A 270 2.09 -2.33 11.92
N SER A 271 0.83 -2.66 11.61
CA SER A 271 0.32 -4.02 11.73
C SER A 271 1.00 -5.02 10.80
N ASP A 272 1.17 -6.23 11.33
CA ASP A 272 1.50 -7.43 10.58
C ASP A 272 0.29 -7.91 9.76
N GLY A 273 0.56 -8.63 8.67
CA GLY A 273 -0.52 -9.20 7.87
C GLY A 273 -0.17 -9.43 6.42
N THR A 274 -1.21 -9.63 5.62
CA THR A 274 -1.13 -9.80 4.17
C THR A 274 -1.99 -8.74 3.51
N PHE A 275 -1.36 -7.88 2.73
CA PHE A 275 -1.98 -6.72 2.07
C PHE A 275 -1.97 -6.96 0.57
N THR A 276 -3.15 -6.86 -0.06
CA THR A 276 -3.33 -7.22 -1.46
C THR A 276 -3.86 -6.02 -2.25
N SER A 277 -3.17 -5.66 -3.33
CA SER A 277 -3.59 -4.54 -4.20
C SER A 277 -5.01 -4.77 -4.72
N GLY A 278 -5.88 -3.77 -4.59
CA GLY A 278 -7.27 -3.86 -5.07
C GLY A 278 -8.25 -4.55 -4.13
N ALA A 279 -7.76 -5.18 -3.06
CA ALA A 279 -8.57 -5.85 -2.04
C ALA A 279 -8.41 -5.20 -0.66
N THR A 280 -7.18 -4.89 -0.27
CA THR A 280 -6.88 -4.13 0.95
C THR A 280 -7.08 -2.63 0.68
N PRO A 281 -7.87 -1.91 1.48
CA PRO A 281 -7.95 -0.46 1.41
C PRO A 281 -6.56 0.19 1.50
N GLY A 282 -6.30 1.20 0.67
CA GLY A 282 -5.01 1.90 0.63
C GLY A 282 -3.88 1.16 -0.09
N ALA A 283 -4.03 -0.14 -0.39
CA ALA A 283 -3.01 -0.91 -1.10
C ALA A 283 -3.01 -0.60 -2.61
N ALA A 284 -1.88 -0.10 -3.09
CA ALA A 284 -1.63 0.22 -4.49
C ALA A 284 -0.32 -0.44 -4.96
N PHE A 285 -0.28 -0.80 -6.23
CA PHE A 285 0.87 -1.42 -6.83
C PHE A 285 1.22 -0.79 -8.17
N PHE A 286 2.52 -0.67 -8.39
CA PHE A 286 3.12 -0.24 -9.64
C PHE A 286 4.21 -1.21 -10.05
N LEU A 287 4.19 -1.57 -11.34
CA LEU A 287 5.26 -2.30 -12.00
C LEU A 287 5.64 -1.57 -13.27
N HIS A 288 6.91 -1.20 -13.37
CA HIS A 288 7.54 -0.72 -14.57
C HIS A 288 8.53 -1.73 -15.12
N SER A 289 8.56 -1.84 -16.45
CA SER A 289 9.69 -2.40 -17.16
C SER A 289 9.76 -1.76 -18.55
N PRO A 290 10.93 -1.57 -19.15
CA PRO A 290 11.04 -1.10 -20.53
C PRO A 290 10.29 -1.98 -21.55
N LEU A 291 10.05 -3.26 -21.22
CA LEU A 291 9.21 -4.16 -22.02
C LEU A 291 7.72 -3.80 -21.92
N LEU A 292 7.24 -3.49 -20.71
CA LEU A 292 5.87 -3.09 -20.42
C LEU A 292 5.60 -1.61 -20.73
N GLU A 293 6.63 -0.76 -20.74
CA GLU A 293 6.55 0.68 -20.96
C GLU A 293 5.85 1.03 -22.29
N ARG A 294 5.98 0.13 -23.25
CA ARG A 294 5.38 0.24 -24.58
C ARG A 294 3.89 -0.12 -24.62
N LEU A 295 3.37 -0.73 -23.56
CA LEU A 295 1.95 -1.10 -23.38
C LEU A 295 1.16 -0.03 -22.60
N GLU A 296 1.81 1.06 -22.18
CA GLU A 296 1.30 2.02 -21.19
C GLU A 296 0.28 3.02 -21.77
N ALA A 297 -0.92 2.54 -22.07
CA ALA A 297 -2.07 3.38 -22.41
C ALA A 297 -2.62 4.19 -21.21
N ASN A 298 -2.25 3.83 -19.97
CA ASN A 298 -2.86 4.34 -18.73
C ASN A 298 -1.87 5.17 -17.86
N THR A 299 -1.24 6.19 -18.44
CA THR A 299 -0.29 7.08 -17.73
C THR A 299 -0.90 8.44 -17.45
N TRP A 300 -0.45 9.09 -16.38
CA TRP A 300 -0.63 10.52 -16.19
C TRP A 300 0.39 11.28 -17.05
N ARG A 301 0.09 12.52 -17.44
CA ARG A 301 0.93 13.30 -18.34
C ARG A 301 1.03 14.74 -17.84
N ALA A 302 2.23 15.29 -17.88
CA ALA A 302 2.45 16.72 -17.72
C ALA A 302 1.76 17.47 -18.87
N GLU A 303 1.14 18.58 -18.52
CA GLU A 303 0.75 19.64 -19.44
C GLU A 303 1.97 20.54 -19.64
N GLY A 304 2.33 20.81 -20.90
CA GLY A 304 3.42 21.72 -21.22
C GLY A 304 4.84 21.33 -20.74
N PRO A 305 5.81 22.25 -20.89
CA PRO A 305 7.17 22.06 -20.38
C PRO A 305 7.20 22.04 -18.85
N SER A 306 7.51 20.89 -18.24
CA SER A 306 7.80 20.83 -16.80
C SER A 306 9.10 21.61 -16.50
N ASN A 307 8.96 22.69 -15.71
CA ASN A 307 10.09 23.45 -15.16
C ASN A 307 10.60 22.86 -13.83
N HIS A 308 9.94 21.82 -13.32
CA HIS A 308 10.18 21.26 -11.99
C HIS A 308 10.73 19.83 -12.03
N GLY A 309 10.81 19.22 -13.23
CA GLY A 309 11.52 17.97 -13.49
C GLY A 309 13.02 18.12 -13.70
N THR A 310 13.78 17.04 -13.53
CA THR A 310 15.22 16.98 -13.83
C THR A 310 15.54 16.97 -15.34
N GLN A 311 14.51 16.91 -16.20
CA GLN A 311 14.62 17.00 -17.65
C GLN A 311 13.66 18.07 -18.17
N THR A 312 14.21 19.14 -18.76
CA THR A 312 13.44 20.15 -19.48
C THR A 312 13.03 19.58 -20.84
N GLY A 313 11.73 19.65 -21.18
CA GLY A 313 11.23 19.19 -22.48
C GLY A 313 11.95 19.88 -23.65
N SER A 314 12.23 19.16 -24.73
CA SER A 314 13.00 19.67 -25.88
C SER A 314 12.23 20.65 -26.79
N GLY A 315 10.98 20.98 -26.45
CA GLY A 315 10.15 21.95 -27.18
C GLY A 315 9.51 21.41 -28.46
N ASP A 316 9.50 20.09 -28.65
CA ASP A 316 8.77 19.38 -29.70
C ASP A 316 7.47 18.75 -29.14
N PRO A 317 6.35 18.75 -29.88
CA PRO A 317 5.01 18.41 -29.35
C PRO A 317 4.87 17.03 -28.70
N ILE A 318 5.79 16.10 -29.00
CA ILE A 318 5.83 14.75 -28.44
C ILE A 318 6.70 14.69 -27.16
N ALA A 319 7.78 15.48 -27.07
CA ALA A 319 8.59 15.61 -25.86
C ALA A 319 8.02 16.61 -24.85
N GLU A 320 7.03 17.42 -25.24
CA GLU A 320 6.27 18.32 -24.36
C GLU A 320 5.35 17.59 -23.35
N ARG A 321 5.31 16.25 -23.35
CA ARG A 321 4.38 15.50 -22.48
C ARG A 321 5.10 14.40 -21.72
N SER A 322 5.84 14.80 -20.69
CA SER A 322 6.40 13.88 -19.70
C SER A 322 5.29 13.01 -19.12
N LYS A 323 5.51 11.70 -19.05
CA LYS A 323 4.60 10.73 -18.48
C LYS A 323 4.96 10.47 -17.03
N PHE A 324 3.93 10.41 -16.19
CA PHE A 324 3.99 9.98 -14.81
C PHE A 324 3.29 8.63 -14.70
N LEU A 325 4.01 7.67 -14.12
CA LEU A 325 3.46 6.37 -13.78
C LEU A 325 3.42 6.24 -12.27
N LEU A 326 2.22 6.06 -11.74
CA LEU A 326 1.95 6.07 -10.30
C LEU A 326 1.36 4.71 -9.88
N PRO A 327 1.60 4.26 -8.64
CA PRO A 327 0.88 3.14 -8.05
C PRO A 327 -0.62 3.33 -8.16
N LYS A 328 -1.32 2.25 -8.50
CA LYS A 328 -2.78 2.23 -8.51
C LYS A 328 -3.29 1.02 -7.77
N THR A 329 -4.52 1.11 -7.30
CA THR A 329 -5.21 0.00 -6.63
C THR A 329 -5.30 -1.23 -7.52
N ASN A 330 -5.59 -1.04 -8.81
CA ASN A 330 -5.78 -2.11 -9.78
C ASN A 330 -5.01 -1.81 -11.07
N THR A 331 -3.84 -2.44 -11.28
CA THR A 331 -3.11 -2.37 -12.55
C THR A 331 -2.85 -3.76 -13.08
N PHE A 332 -3.77 -4.22 -13.95
CA PHE A 332 -3.74 -5.45 -14.76
C PHE A 332 -3.55 -6.80 -14.02
N GLY A 333 -3.07 -6.81 -12.78
CA GLY A 333 -2.74 -7.99 -11.98
C GLY A 333 -2.89 -7.75 -10.48
N THR A 334 -2.46 -8.72 -9.69
CA THR A 334 -2.59 -8.71 -8.23
C THR A 334 -1.22 -8.79 -7.59
N ALA A 335 -0.90 -7.82 -6.73
CA ALA A 335 0.27 -7.85 -5.86
C ALA A 335 -0.14 -8.15 -4.43
N THR A 336 0.70 -8.90 -3.73
CA THR A 336 0.52 -9.23 -2.32
C THR A 336 1.82 -8.97 -1.56
N LEU A 337 1.73 -8.14 -0.52
CA LEU A 337 2.78 -7.86 0.43
C LEU A 337 2.45 -8.54 1.77
N ARG A 338 3.38 -9.32 2.31
CA ARG A 338 3.29 -9.89 3.66
C ARG A 338 4.27 -9.19 4.59
N ILE A 339 3.78 -8.78 5.75
CA ILE A 339 4.54 -8.11 6.80
C ILE A 339 4.54 -9.00 8.03
N SER A 340 5.71 -9.13 8.66
CA SER A 340 5.88 -9.83 9.94
C SER A 340 6.88 -9.10 10.81
N ASN A 341 6.52 -8.88 12.07
CA ASN A 341 7.22 -8.04 13.03
C ASN A 341 7.52 -6.64 12.45
N GLY A 342 6.53 -6.04 11.77
CA GLY A 342 6.64 -4.70 11.18
C GLY A 342 7.57 -4.60 9.96
N VAL A 343 8.08 -5.71 9.43
CA VAL A 343 9.00 -5.75 8.29
C VAL A 343 8.38 -6.55 7.12
N PRO A 344 8.45 -6.03 5.88
CA PRO A 344 8.14 -6.82 4.68
C PRO A 344 9.01 -8.07 4.61
N VAL A 345 8.34 -9.21 4.46
CA VAL A 345 8.99 -10.52 4.38
C VAL A 345 8.70 -11.23 3.08
N GLU A 346 7.71 -10.74 2.31
CA GLU A 346 7.35 -11.28 1.01
C GLU A 346 6.55 -10.25 0.22
N LEU A 347 6.95 -10.05 -1.02
CA LEU A 347 6.24 -9.36 -2.09
C LEU A 347 6.11 -10.31 -3.27
N THR A 348 4.89 -10.54 -3.72
CA THR A 348 4.57 -11.28 -4.94
C THR A 348 3.68 -10.44 -5.86
N TYR A 349 3.77 -10.69 -7.15
CA TYR A 349 2.86 -10.12 -8.15
C TYR A 349 2.56 -11.14 -9.21
N THR A 350 1.33 -11.13 -9.73
CA THR A 350 0.95 -11.90 -10.90
C THR A 350 0.04 -11.08 -11.79
N LEU A 351 0.41 -11.00 -13.07
CA LEU A 351 -0.37 -10.44 -14.16
C LEU A 351 -0.62 -11.53 -15.18
N ASN A 352 -1.88 -11.80 -15.47
CA ASN A 352 -2.29 -12.70 -16.55
C ASN A 352 -2.84 -11.87 -17.72
N PHE A 353 -2.28 -12.09 -18.91
CA PHE A 353 -2.61 -11.36 -20.14
C PHE A 353 -3.80 -11.96 -20.90
N THR A 354 -4.33 -13.13 -20.48
CA THR A 354 -5.44 -13.80 -21.18
C THR A 354 -6.77 -13.04 -21.24
N PRO A 355 -7.13 -12.10 -20.33
CA PRO A 355 -8.43 -11.43 -20.45
C PRO A 355 -8.45 -10.22 -21.39
N GLU A 356 -7.45 -9.33 -21.38
CA GLU A 356 -7.53 -8.02 -22.06
C GLU A 356 -6.26 -7.20 -21.76
N VAL A 357 -5.17 -7.41 -22.51
CA VAL A 357 -4.02 -6.48 -22.46
C VAL A 357 -3.81 -5.88 -23.85
N PRO A 358 -3.51 -4.57 -23.96
CA PRO A 358 -3.26 -3.94 -25.25
C PRO A 358 -2.26 -4.74 -26.07
N SER A 359 -2.58 -5.04 -27.32
CA SER A 359 -1.66 -5.69 -28.23
C SER A 359 -0.43 -4.80 -28.47
N PHE A 360 0.71 -5.42 -28.77
CA PHE A 360 1.94 -4.74 -29.22
C PHE A 360 1.81 -4.18 -30.64
N ASP A 361 0.67 -3.56 -30.98
CA ASP A 361 0.42 -3.03 -32.32
C ASP A 361 1.51 -2.00 -32.67
N ASN A 362 2.19 -2.24 -33.79
CA ASN A 362 3.35 -1.48 -34.30
C ASN A 362 4.72 -1.74 -33.65
N HIS A 363 4.91 -2.83 -32.89
CA HIS A 363 6.23 -3.25 -32.40
C HIS A 363 6.77 -4.53 -33.08
N PRO A 364 8.10 -4.68 -33.20
CA PRO A 364 8.76 -5.76 -33.98
C PRO A 364 8.68 -7.15 -33.33
N LEU A 365 7.66 -7.43 -32.51
CA LEU A 365 7.40 -8.74 -31.91
C LEU A 365 6.12 -9.40 -32.48
N PRO A 366 5.92 -9.46 -33.81
CA PRO A 366 4.71 -10.03 -34.38
C PRO A 366 4.58 -11.50 -33.98
N GLY A 367 3.43 -11.85 -33.42
CA GLY A 367 3.13 -13.22 -33.00
C GLY A 367 3.68 -13.62 -31.62
N VAL A 368 4.41 -12.76 -30.90
CA VAL A 368 4.70 -13.06 -29.48
C VAL A 368 3.45 -12.79 -28.66
N VAL A 369 2.98 -13.81 -27.95
CA VAL A 369 1.90 -13.72 -26.97
C VAL A 369 2.52 -13.80 -25.59
N LEU A 370 2.55 -12.69 -24.86
CA LEU A 370 2.83 -12.73 -23.43
C LEU A 370 1.60 -13.29 -22.74
N GLU A 371 1.76 -14.33 -21.93
CA GLU A 371 0.67 -14.99 -21.20
C GLU A 371 0.65 -14.52 -19.75
N GLN A 372 1.83 -14.41 -19.12
CA GLN A 372 1.93 -14.09 -17.71
C GLN A 372 3.21 -13.34 -17.38
N ILE A 373 3.13 -12.42 -16.42
CA ILE A 373 4.28 -11.87 -15.72
C ILE A 373 4.10 -12.13 -14.22
N THR A 374 5.19 -12.54 -13.57
CA THR A 374 5.23 -12.75 -12.12
C THR A 374 6.39 -12.03 -11.48
N LEU A 375 6.24 -11.62 -10.22
CA LEU A 375 7.34 -11.19 -9.37
C LEU A 375 7.32 -12.00 -8.09
N ASN A 376 8.52 -12.33 -7.60
CA ASN A 376 8.68 -13.02 -6.34
C ASN A 376 9.96 -12.52 -5.64
N SER A 377 9.88 -12.34 -4.33
CA SER A 377 10.95 -11.91 -3.42
C SER A 377 11.46 -13.05 -2.53
N THR A 378 11.19 -14.32 -2.90
CA THR A 378 11.67 -15.49 -2.17
C THR A 378 13.18 -15.42 -1.99
N GLY A 379 13.63 -15.44 -0.73
CA GLY A 379 15.05 -15.37 -0.37
C GLY A 379 15.68 -13.99 -0.52
N VAL A 380 14.88 -12.93 -0.70
CA VAL A 380 15.35 -11.54 -0.78
C VAL A 380 15.17 -10.86 0.58
N ASP A 381 16.16 -10.06 0.97
CA ASP A 381 16.12 -9.21 2.16
C ASP A 381 15.60 -7.82 1.79
N PHE A 382 14.54 -7.36 2.47
CA PHE A 382 13.95 -6.04 2.28
C PHE A 382 14.75 -4.91 2.97
N GLY A 383 15.77 -5.27 3.73
CA GLY A 383 16.66 -4.35 4.41
C GLY A 383 15.99 -3.63 5.58
N THR A 384 16.59 -2.51 5.97
CA THR A 384 16.10 -1.69 7.09
C THR A 384 15.17 -0.59 6.59
N ALA A 385 14.11 -0.34 7.34
CA ALA A 385 13.20 0.76 7.09
C ALA A 385 13.90 2.13 7.16
N GLN A 386 13.51 3.04 6.29
CA GLN A 386 13.71 4.48 6.43
C GLN A 386 12.37 5.12 6.80
N THR A 387 12.37 6.00 7.79
CA THR A 387 11.15 6.67 8.27
C THR A 387 11.19 8.15 7.96
N PHE A 388 10.06 8.68 7.50
CA PHE A 388 9.85 10.09 7.20
C PHE A 388 8.56 10.55 7.87
N THR A 389 8.53 11.78 8.35
CA THR A 389 7.32 12.48 8.79
C THR A 389 6.58 13.03 7.58
N ILE A 390 5.39 12.50 7.32
CA ILE A 390 4.56 12.91 6.18
C ILE A 390 4.25 14.40 6.25
N GLY A 391 4.46 15.11 5.13
CA GLY A 391 4.25 16.55 5.02
C GLY A 391 5.34 17.43 5.63
N THR A 392 6.35 16.83 6.29
CA THR A 392 7.46 17.58 6.91
C THR A 392 8.79 17.33 6.20
N ASP A 393 9.22 16.06 6.07
CA ASP A 393 10.53 15.70 5.52
C ASP A 393 10.43 14.59 4.43
N ASP A 394 9.23 14.33 3.92
CA ASP A 394 8.95 13.30 2.91
C ASP A 394 9.15 13.79 1.46
N ASN A 395 9.54 15.05 1.27
CA ASN A 395 9.59 15.70 -0.04
C ASN A 395 10.51 14.99 -1.06
N ASN A 396 11.63 14.44 -0.58
CA ASN A 396 12.61 13.76 -1.43
C ASN A 396 12.35 12.25 -1.56
N VAL A 397 11.29 11.73 -0.93
CA VAL A 397 10.96 10.31 -1.02
C VAL A 397 10.48 10.01 -2.44
N PRO A 398 11.12 9.06 -3.15
CA PRO A 398 10.68 8.68 -4.48
C PRO A 398 9.26 8.12 -4.45
N TYR A 399 8.42 8.43 -5.42
CA TYR A 399 7.06 7.90 -5.51
C TYR A 399 6.60 7.88 -6.96
N GLY A 400 6.03 6.78 -7.44
CA GLY A 400 5.78 6.58 -8.86
C GLY A 400 6.97 5.99 -9.60
N PHE A 401 7.43 6.67 -10.64
CA PHE A 401 8.59 6.24 -11.41
C PHE A 401 9.85 6.67 -10.65
N ASN A 402 10.70 5.74 -10.25
CA ASN A 402 11.85 6.04 -9.40
C ASN A 402 13.05 5.16 -9.76
N THR A 403 13.28 5.02 -11.06
CA THR A 403 14.07 3.93 -11.60
C THR A 403 15.56 4.25 -11.60
N LEU A 404 16.36 3.22 -11.31
CA LEU A 404 17.75 3.09 -11.73
C LEU A 404 17.88 2.68 -13.21
N LEU A 405 16.75 2.48 -13.92
CA LEU A 405 16.65 2.03 -15.32
C LEU A 405 16.60 3.20 -16.33
N ALA A 406 16.71 4.45 -15.86
CA ALA A 406 16.52 5.68 -16.65
C ALA A 406 17.71 6.06 -17.55
N SER A 407 18.44 5.08 -18.08
CA SER A 407 19.63 5.33 -18.89
C SER A 407 19.53 4.62 -20.23
N GLY A 408 19.03 5.30 -21.26
CA GLY A 408 19.52 5.05 -22.61
C GLY A 408 18.71 5.66 -23.74
N VAL A 409 19.29 5.51 -24.93
CA VAL A 409 19.00 6.28 -26.15
C VAL A 409 17.64 5.90 -26.73
N TYR A 410 16.81 6.91 -26.95
CA TYR A 410 15.48 6.83 -27.53
C TYR A 410 15.55 6.53 -29.05
N PRO A 411 14.45 6.07 -29.68
CA PRO A 411 14.38 5.97 -31.14
C PRO A 411 14.89 7.25 -31.82
N PRO A 412 15.50 7.19 -33.01
CA PRO A 412 16.13 8.37 -33.65
C PRO A 412 15.24 9.60 -33.84
N ALA A 413 13.92 9.45 -33.71
CA ALA A 413 12.92 10.52 -33.80
C ALA A 413 12.55 11.15 -32.44
N LEU A 414 13.06 10.63 -31.32
CA LEU A 414 12.86 11.12 -29.96
C LEU A 414 14.21 11.61 -29.42
N LEU A 415 14.29 12.90 -29.09
CA LEU A 415 15.53 13.54 -28.66
C LEU A 415 15.84 13.30 -27.16
N SER A 416 14.85 12.90 -26.37
CA SER A 416 14.92 12.79 -24.90
C SER A 416 13.88 11.81 -24.32
N ALA A 417 13.96 11.57 -23.00
CA ALA A 417 13.02 10.73 -22.27
C ALA A 417 11.65 11.37 -22.21
N THR A 418 10.61 10.58 -22.49
CA THR A 418 9.23 10.99 -22.18
C THR A 418 8.80 10.55 -20.78
N VAL A 419 9.69 9.93 -19.99
CA VAL A 419 9.39 9.45 -18.63
C VAL A 419 10.45 10.00 -17.67
N MET A 420 10.03 10.39 -16.47
CA MET A 420 10.90 11.04 -15.48
C MET A 420 10.74 10.40 -14.11
N ASN A 421 11.85 10.35 -13.36
CA ASN A 421 11.81 9.96 -11.96
C ASN A 421 11.08 11.02 -11.13
N THR A 422 10.29 10.58 -10.17
CA THR A 422 9.37 11.41 -9.40
C THR A 422 9.55 11.20 -7.91
N THR A 423 9.43 12.30 -7.16
CA THR A 423 9.31 12.30 -5.70
C THR A 423 7.93 12.80 -5.28
N ARG A 424 7.59 12.60 -4.00
CA ARG A 424 6.34 13.12 -3.42
C ARG A 424 6.21 14.64 -3.62
N ALA A 425 7.28 15.42 -3.39
CA ALA A 425 7.24 16.87 -3.60
C ALA A 425 7.11 17.28 -5.07
N MET A 426 7.78 16.57 -5.98
CA MET A 426 7.66 16.88 -7.41
C MET A 426 6.21 16.73 -7.86
N LEU A 427 5.53 15.66 -7.44
CA LEU A 427 4.12 15.45 -7.79
C LEU A 427 3.21 16.51 -7.17
N ARG A 428 3.34 16.83 -5.87
CA ARG A 428 2.55 17.92 -5.25
C ARG A 428 2.77 19.25 -5.97
N ASN A 429 4.04 19.56 -6.27
CA ASN A 429 4.38 20.82 -6.93
C ASN A 429 3.80 20.91 -8.35
N GLU A 430 3.81 19.81 -9.12
CA GLU A 430 3.16 19.76 -10.43
C GLU A 430 1.62 19.77 -10.34
N ILE A 431 1.04 19.27 -9.25
CA ILE A 431 -0.42 19.34 -9.01
C ILE A 431 -0.84 20.77 -8.60
N ASP A 432 -0.04 21.45 -7.80
CA ASP A 432 -0.43 22.72 -7.16
C ASP A 432 0.03 23.97 -7.93
N ASN A 433 1.10 23.89 -8.72
CA ASN A 433 1.77 25.06 -9.32
C ASN A 433 1.90 24.95 -10.85
N ASN A 434 0.79 25.11 -11.58
CA ASN A 434 0.81 25.32 -13.03
C ASN A 434 1.04 26.81 -13.33
N THR A 435 2.18 27.15 -13.92
CA THR A 435 2.53 28.54 -14.31
C THR A 435 2.47 28.79 -15.81
N ASP A 436 2.24 27.73 -16.57
CA ASP A 436 2.26 27.65 -18.03
C ASP A 436 0.87 27.81 -18.66
N GLU A 437 -0.21 27.70 -17.88
CA GLU A 437 -1.58 27.86 -18.35
C GLU A 437 -2.23 29.24 -18.09
N ALA A 438 -3.16 29.61 -18.98
CA ALA A 438 -3.89 30.87 -18.91
C ALA A 438 -4.88 30.91 -17.73
N ALA A 439 -4.38 31.25 -16.54
CA ALA A 439 -5.06 31.62 -15.27
C ALA A 439 -4.41 31.00 -14.01
N GLY A 440 -3.32 30.23 -14.15
CA GLY A 440 -2.31 30.01 -13.10
C GLY A 440 -2.69 29.29 -11.80
N ASN A 441 -3.84 28.60 -11.72
CA ASN A 441 -4.32 27.96 -10.49
C ASN A 441 -4.96 26.56 -10.73
N THR A 442 -4.63 25.88 -11.82
CA THR A 442 -5.16 24.56 -12.19
C THR A 442 -4.06 23.50 -12.15
N GLY A 443 -4.40 22.22 -11.98
CA GLY A 443 -3.37 21.16 -11.94
C GLY A 443 -2.61 21.02 -13.26
N ASN A 444 -1.31 20.69 -13.19
CA ASN A 444 -0.44 20.52 -14.37
C ASN A 444 -0.35 19.07 -14.87
N ILE A 445 -1.13 18.16 -14.26
CA ILE A 445 -1.09 16.74 -14.56
C ILE A 445 -2.49 16.25 -14.93
N SER A 446 -2.66 15.81 -16.17
CA SER A 446 -3.89 15.18 -16.66
C SER A 446 -3.66 13.83 -17.32
N THR A 447 -4.74 13.07 -17.46
CA THR A 447 -4.71 11.71 -18.02
C THR A 447 -4.30 11.66 -19.49
N ASP A 448 -4.56 12.71 -20.25
CA ASP A 448 -4.26 12.81 -21.68
C ASP A 448 -3.21 13.90 -22.00
N GLY A 449 -2.80 14.70 -21.00
CA GLY A 449 -1.90 15.84 -21.19
C GLY A 449 -2.49 16.84 -22.17
N ARG A 450 -3.82 16.95 -22.24
CA ARG A 450 -4.56 17.85 -23.13
C ARG A 450 -5.51 18.77 -22.39
N LEU A 451 -5.70 18.57 -21.09
CA LEU A 451 -6.35 19.61 -20.30
C LEU A 451 -5.42 20.83 -20.30
N ASN A 452 -6.02 22.02 -20.31
CA ASN A 452 -5.33 23.29 -20.56
C ASN A 452 -5.98 24.36 -19.67
N GLY A 453 -5.84 24.19 -18.37
CA GLY A 453 -6.39 25.10 -17.36
C GLY A 453 -7.92 25.23 -17.29
N GLY A 454 -8.66 24.34 -17.97
CA GLY A 454 -10.11 24.24 -17.85
C GLY A 454 -10.53 23.61 -16.52
N THR A 455 -11.79 23.82 -16.12
CA THR A 455 -12.38 23.13 -14.95
C THR A 455 -12.72 21.69 -15.31
N PHE A 456 -11.95 20.75 -14.75
CA PHE A 456 -12.17 19.31 -14.88
C PHE A 456 -12.13 18.65 -13.49
N PRO A 457 -12.79 17.50 -13.29
CA PRO A 457 -12.69 16.79 -12.03
C PRO A 457 -11.27 16.24 -11.82
N SER A 458 -10.92 15.96 -10.58
CA SER A 458 -9.69 15.26 -10.21
C SER A 458 -9.96 13.78 -9.90
N SER A 459 -8.96 12.92 -10.12
CA SER A 459 -9.05 11.47 -9.90
C SER A 459 -7.67 10.87 -9.60
N GLY A 460 -7.63 9.77 -8.87
CA GLY A 460 -6.42 8.94 -8.73
C GLY A 460 -6.20 7.94 -9.88
N ILE A 461 -7.19 7.80 -10.78
CA ILE A 461 -7.17 6.81 -11.87
C ILE A 461 -7.25 7.52 -13.25
N PRO A 462 -6.38 7.15 -14.20
CA PRO A 462 -6.39 7.72 -15.54
C PRO A 462 -7.34 6.95 -16.46
N SER A 463 -8.63 7.31 -16.45
CA SER A 463 -9.67 6.62 -17.25
C SER A 463 -10.58 7.56 -18.06
N THR A 464 -10.50 8.88 -17.84
CA THR A 464 -11.27 9.93 -18.54
C THR A 464 -10.43 11.23 -18.54
N SER A 465 -10.86 12.31 -19.21
CA SER A 465 -10.18 13.62 -19.12
C SER A 465 -10.40 14.24 -17.72
N VAL A 466 -9.43 14.05 -16.83
CA VAL A 466 -9.41 14.50 -15.43
C VAL A 466 -7.99 14.94 -15.06
N TYR A 467 -7.88 15.76 -14.01
CA TYR A 467 -6.60 16.06 -13.37
C TYR A 467 -6.22 14.98 -12.36
N LEU A 468 -4.92 14.84 -12.09
CA LEU A 468 -4.43 13.99 -11.01
C LEU A 468 -4.87 14.58 -9.66
N ALA A 469 -5.60 13.79 -8.87
CA ALA A 469 -5.81 14.10 -7.46
C ALA A 469 -4.49 13.88 -6.70
N ASP A 470 -4.16 14.76 -5.75
CA ASP A 470 -2.98 14.57 -4.89
C ASP A 470 -3.08 13.21 -4.18
N PRO A 471 -2.18 12.26 -4.51
CA PRO A 471 -2.22 10.92 -3.92
C PRO A 471 -1.87 10.92 -2.43
N PHE A 472 -1.36 12.03 -1.90
CA PHE A 472 -0.96 12.18 -0.51
C PHE A 472 -1.93 13.06 0.29
N ALA A 473 -3.03 13.50 -0.33
CA ALA A 473 -4.00 14.36 0.33
C ALA A 473 -4.54 13.67 1.60
N ASN A 474 -4.47 14.39 2.72
CA ASN A 474 -4.93 13.95 4.05
C ASN A 474 -4.10 12.84 4.71
N GLU A 475 -2.95 12.46 4.15
CA GLU A 475 -2.03 11.59 4.87
C GLU A 475 -1.32 12.33 6.00
N THR A 476 -1.14 11.67 7.13
CA THR A 476 -0.40 12.18 8.30
C THR A 476 0.39 11.05 8.95
N GLY A 477 1.24 11.35 9.93
CA GLY A 477 2.03 10.33 10.63
C GLY A 477 3.34 9.96 9.91
N THR A 478 3.75 8.71 10.03
CA THR A 478 5.06 8.22 9.56
C THR A 478 4.94 7.48 8.23
N LEU A 479 5.72 7.89 7.24
CA LEU A 479 5.98 7.12 6.03
C LEU A 479 7.19 6.19 6.26
N THR A 480 6.94 4.89 6.21
CA THR A 480 7.96 3.84 6.37
C THR A 480 8.31 3.28 4.99
N VAL A 481 9.57 3.44 4.59
CA VAL A 481 10.06 3.09 3.27
C VAL A 481 11.07 1.95 3.36
N PHE A 482 10.81 0.87 2.64
CA PHE A 482 11.75 -0.22 2.38
C PHE A 482 12.21 -0.15 0.93
N THR A 483 13.49 -0.46 0.69
CA THR A 483 14.03 -0.55 -0.67
C THR A 483 14.73 -1.88 -0.84
N VAL A 484 14.25 -2.67 -1.79
CA VAL A 484 14.70 -4.03 -2.03
C VAL A 484 15.21 -4.19 -3.46
N THR A 485 16.23 -5.03 -3.64
CA THR A 485 16.78 -5.33 -4.97
C THR A 485 16.90 -6.83 -5.15
N GLY A 486 16.88 -7.30 -6.40
CA GLY A 486 17.06 -8.72 -6.70
C GLY A 486 15.77 -9.54 -6.65
N LEU A 487 14.60 -8.89 -6.79
CA LEU A 487 13.36 -9.64 -7.02
C LEU A 487 13.49 -10.48 -8.29
N THR A 488 12.91 -11.68 -8.25
CA THR A 488 12.88 -12.57 -9.39
C THR A 488 11.66 -12.26 -10.25
N VAL A 489 11.90 -11.93 -11.51
CA VAL A 489 10.85 -11.74 -12.52
C VAL A 489 10.65 -13.04 -13.27
N GLY A 490 9.40 -13.43 -13.48
CA GLY A 490 9.02 -14.53 -14.34
C GLY A 490 8.20 -14.03 -15.53
N ILE A 491 8.45 -14.58 -16.71
CA ILE A 491 7.67 -14.31 -17.92
C ILE A 491 7.24 -15.63 -18.51
N ASN A 492 5.95 -15.76 -18.80
CA ASN A 492 5.41 -16.80 -19.65
C ASN A 492 5.06 -16.19 -21.02
N ALA A 493 5.64 -16.74 -22.08
CA ALA A 493 5.40 -16.27 -23.44
C ALA A 493 5.28 -17.43 -24.42
N THR A 494 4.46 -17.25 -25.45
CA THR A 494 4.31 -18.19 -26.57
C THR A 494 4.43 -17.48 -27.90
N VAL A 495 4.67 -18.26 -28.96
CA VAL A 495 4.55 -17.82 -30.36
C VAL A 495 3.69 -18.81 -31.12
N PRO A 496 3.07 -18.42 -32.26
CA PRO A 496 2.60 -19.36 -33.25
C PRO A 496 3.67 -20.40 -33.54
N LEU A 497 3.29 -21.67 -33.42
CA LEU A 497 4.19 -22.80 -33.56
C LEU A 497 4.97 -22.70 -34.88
N GLN A 498 6.26 -22.48 -34.78
CA GLN A 498 7.15 -22.46 -35.94
C GLN A 498 7.53 -23.90 -36.27
N ILE A 499 7.22 -24.34 -37.48
CA ILE A 499 7.57 -25.66 -37.98
C ILE A 499 8.64 -25.49 -39.05
N THR A 500 9.81 -26.10 -38.84
CA THR A 500 10.90 -26.12 -39.81
C THR A 500 11.00 -27.50 -40.44
N LEU A 501 11.17 -27.50 -41.76
CA LEU A 501 11.41 -28.69 -42.55
C LEU A 501 12.88 -28.71 -42.99
N THR A 502 13.58 -29.78 -42.66
CA THR A 502 14.91 -30.03 -43.21
C THR A 502 14.79 -30.72 -44.57
N PRO A 503 15.68 -30.43 -45.54
CA PRO A 503 15.68 -31.13 -46.82
C PRO A 503 15.79 -32.65 -46.63
N PRO A 504 15.11 -33.45 -47.47
CA PRO A 504 15.09 -34.89 -47.29
C PRO A 504 16.48 -35.51 -47.50
N ILE A 505 16.89 -36.38 -46.56
CA ILE A 505 18.08 -37.22 -46.68
C ILE A 505 17.60 -38.67 -46.53
N ASN A 506 17.89 -39.54 -47.51
CA ASN A 506 17.49 -40.96 -47.49
C ASN A 506 15.98 -41.19 -47.25
N ASN A 507 15.11 -40.48 -47.98
CA ASN A 507 13.64 -40.50 -47.82
C ASN A 507 13.13 -40.12 -46.42
N GLN A 508 13.97 -39.49 -45.59
CA GLN A 508 13.55 -38.93 -44.31
C GLN A 508 13.58 -37.42 -44.35
N LEU A 509 12.47 -36.82 -43.90
CA LEU A 509 12.29 -35.40 -43.65
C LEU A 509 12.25 -35.21 -42.14
N THR A 510 12.95 -34.24 -41.56
CA THR A 510 12.75 -33.93 -40.14
C THR A 510 11.84 -32.72 -40.00
N LEU A 511 10.71 -32.91 -39.33
CA LEU A 511 9.91 -31.81 -38.78
C LEU A 511 10.53 -31.40 -37.45
N ALA A 512 11.00 -30.17 -37.36
CA ALA A 512 11.36 -29.56 -36.09
C ALA A 512 10.31 -28.52 -35.72
N TRP A 513 10.00 -28.39 -34.44
CA TRP A 513 9.13 -27.34 -33.92
C TRP A 513 9.72 -26.70 -32.68
N ASP A 514 9.42 -25.41 -32.52
CA ASP A 514 9.88 -24.63 -31.38
C ASP A 514 8.69 -24.28 -30.47
N GLY A 515 8.72 -24.81 -29.24
CA GLY A 515 7.69 -24.68 -28.23
C GLY A 515 8.29 -24.52 -26.84
N ARG A 516 7.48 -24.25 -25.81
CA ARG A 516 8.00 -24.17 -24.43
C ARG A 516 8.49 -25.53 -23.99
N ALA A 517 9.51 -25.55 -23.13
CA ALA A 517 10.05 -26.77 -22.52
C ALA A 517 8.96 -27.60 -21.80
N THR A 518 7.93 -26.92 -21.28
CA THR A 518 6.79 -27.49 -20.55
C THR A 518 5.64 -27.94 -21.46
N ASP A 519 5.60 -27.49 -22.72
CA ASP A 519 4.53 -27.86 -23.64
C ASP A 519 4.70 -29.30 -24.15
N VAL A 520 3.60 -30.04 -24.25
CA VAL A 520 3.58 -31.38 -24.88
C VAL A 520 3.03 -31.24 -26.30
N PHE A 521 3.73 -31.81 -27.28
CA PHE A 521 3.34 -31.81 -28.68
C PHE A 521 3.05 -33.22 -29.20
N GLN A 522 2.03 -33.36 -30.05
CA GLN A 522 1.71 -34.59 -30.77
C GLN A 522 1.85 -34.38 -32.27
N LEU A 523 2.60 -35.27 -32.92
CA LEU A 523 2.63 -35.39 -34.36
C LEU A 523 1.41 -36.20 -34.80
N GLN A 524 0.69 -35.68 -35.79
CA GLN A 524 -0.47 -36.31 -36.39
C GLN A 524 -0.30 -36.43 -37.90
N LYS A 525 -0.90 -37.47 -38.46
CA LYS A 525 -0.88 -37.79 -39.89
C LYS A 525 -2.29 -37.98 -40.42
N SER A 526 -2.53 -37.57 -41.65
CA SER A 526 -3.75 -37.86 -42.40
C SER A 526 -3.48 -38.01 -43.89
N SER A 527 -4.35 -38.72 -44.60
CA SER A 527 -4.39 -38.74 -46.07
C SER A 527 -5.30 -37.65 -46.65
N THR A 528 -5.99 -36.86 -45.82
CA THR A 528 -6.86 -35.75 -46.23
C THR A 528 -6.76 -34.57 -45.26
N LEU A 529 -7.16 -33.37 -45.68
CA LEU A 529 -7.21 -32.20 -44.79
C LEU A 529 -8.52 -32.09 -43.97
N GLN A 530 -9.31 -33.16 -43.89
CA GLN A 530 -10.64 -33.13 -43.25
C GLN A 530 -10.55 -33.22 -41.72
N PRO A 531 -11.39 -32.49 -40.96
CA PRO A 531 -11.55 -32.70 -39.52
C PRO A 531 -11.87 -34.16 -39.20
N GLY A 532 -11.27 -34.72 -38.15
CA GLY A 532 -11.48 -36.12 -37.73
C GLY A 532 -10.67 -37.19 -38.48
N SER A 533 -9.94 -36.83 -39.54
CA SER A 533 -9.09 -37.78 -40.30
C SER A 533 -7.66 -37.92 -39.75
N TRP A 534 -7.31 -37.15 -38.72
CA TRP A 534 -5.97 -37.07 -38.16
C TRP A 534 -5.72 -38.16 -37.13
N VAL A 535 -4.62 -38.89 -37.28
CA VAL A 535 -4.20 -39.96 -36.39
C VAL A 535 -2.85 -39.62 -35.75
N ASN A 536 -2.72 -39.82 -34.45
CA ASN A 536 -1.46 -39.65 -33.73
C ASN A 536 -0.40 -40.63 -34.25
N VAL A 537 0.77 -40.11 -34.61
CA VAL A 537 1.95 -40.87 -35.06
C VAL A 537 3.07 -40.64 -34.06
N GLY A 538 2.98 -41.33 -32.92
CA GLY A 538 3.97 -41.28 -31.85
C GLY A 538 3.40 -40.87 -30.48
N ALA A 539 4.26 -40.92 -29.47
CA ALA A 539 3.95 -40.39 -28.15
C ALA A 539 4.05 -38.86 -28.16
N GLY A 540 3.39 -38.21 -27.19
CA GLY A 540 3.59 -36.79 -26.96
C GLY A 540 5.05 -36.50 -26.59
N VAL A 541 5.62 -35.43 -27.14
CA VAL A 541 7.00 -35.02 -26.86
C VAL A 541 6.98 -33.64 -26.22
N THR A 542 7.67 -33.49 -25.10
CA THR A 542 7.80 -32.22 -24.38
C THR A 542 8.83 -31.32 -25.06
N GLY A 543 8.58 -30.01 -25.07
CA GLY A 543 9.60 -29.04 -25.45
C GLY A 543 9.70 -28.73 -26.94
N PRO A 544 10.67 -27.88 -27.31
CA PRO A 544 11.14 -27.82 -28.68
C PRO A 544 11.71 -29.18 -29.03
N SER A 545 11.28 -29.72 -30.16
CA SER A 545 11.61 -31.10 -30.51
C SER A 545 11.56 -31.30 -32.02
N SER A 546 11.92 -32.50 -32.43
CA SER A 546 11.88 -32.88 -33.83
C SER A 546 11.50 -34.34 -33.99
N ALA A 547 10.83 -34.64 -35.09
CA ALA A 547 10.44 -35.98 -35.45
C ALA A 547 10.84 -36.27 -36.90
N PRO A 548 11.54 -37.39 -37.16
CA PRO A 548 11.75 -37.86 -38.51
C PRO A 548 10.43 -38.37 -39.08
N ILE A 549 10.12 -37.96 -40.31
CA ILE A 549 9.05 -38.47 -41.14
C ILE A 549 9.68 -39.26 -42.28
N THR A 550 9.16 -40.45 -42.52
CA THR A 550 9.46 -41.19 -43.75
C THR A 550 8.53 -40.72 -44.85
N ILE A 551 9.10 -40.25 -45.96
CA ILE A 551 8.35 -39.84 -47.15
C ILE A 551 7.82 -41.10 -47.84
N GLY A 552 6.49 -41.28 -47.81
CA GLY A 552 5.79 -42.36 -48.50
C GLY A 552 5.61 -42.10 -50.01
N THR A 553 4.99 -43.05 -50.71
CA THR A 553 4.67 -42.94 -52.15
C THR A 553 3.31 -42.29 -52.44
N THR A 554 2.58 -41.88 -51.41
CA THR A 554 1.25 -41.26 -51.49
C THR A 554 1.26 -39.90 -50.81
N ASP A 555 0.34 -39.02 -51.21
CA ASP A 555 0.17 -37.71 -50.57
C ASP A 555 -0.28 -37.90 -49.11
N GLU A 556 0.54 -37.40 -48.19
CA GLU A 556 0.31 -37.49 -46.75
C GLU A 556 0.48 -36.11 -46.12
N PHE A 557 -0.46 -35.76 -45.25
CA PHE A 557 -0.45 -34.52 -44.49
C PHE A 557 0.01 -34.81 -43.07
N TYR A 558 0.91 -33.97 -42.57
CA TYR A 558 1.40 -34.03 -41.20
C TYR A 558 1.11 -32.70 -40.51
N ARG A 559 0.74 -32.76 -39.22
CA ARG A 559 0.61 -31.57 -38.38
C ARG A 559 1.16 -31.85 -36.99
N VAL A 560 1.65 -30.79 -36.35
CA VAL A 560 2.04 -30.81 -34.94
C VAL A 560 0.97 -30.08 -34.15
N THR A 561 0.49 -30.70 -33.08
CA THR A 561 -0.55 -30.14 -32.20
C THR A 561 0.00 -30.01 -30.79
N ARG A 562 -0.21 -28.85 -30.15
CA ARG A 562 0.09 -28.67 -28.72
C ARG A 562 -1.04 -29.30 -27.90
N VAL A 563 -0.71 -30.11 -26.91
CA VAL A 563 -1.64 -30.93 -26.12
C VAL A 563 -1.88 -30.33 -24.72
N THR A 564 -0.91 -29.60 -24.18
CA THR A 564 -0.95 -28.99 -22.83
C THR A 564 -1.89 -27.79 -22.68
N ASN A 565 -2.58 -27.40 -23.75
CA ASN A 565 -3.72 -26.46 -23.78
C ASN A 565 -4.29 -26.59 -25.21
N PRO A 566 -5.23 -27.51 -25.47
CA PRO A 566 -5.67 -27.87 -26.82
C PRO A 566 -6.39 -26.75 -27.57
#